data_AF-A0A7Y4ZU06-F1
#
_entry.id   AF-A0A7Y4ZU06-F1
#
_cell.length_a   1.000
_cell.length_b   1.000
_cell.length_c   1.000
_cell.angle_alpha   90.00
_cell.angle_beta   90.00
_cell.angle_gamma   90.00
#
_symmetry.space_group_name_H-M   'P 1'
#
loop_
_entity.id
_entity.type
_entity.pdbx_description
1 polymer ?
#
loop_
_entity_poly.entity_id
_entity_poly.type
_entity_poly.pdbx_seq_one_letter_code
_entity_poly.pdbx_strand_id
1 'polypeptide(L)'
;MSEEQSSPPGRKDDSAPLGEARREGSDMQASIDPVKRARFYTTEDGQIGSEWADSVGALNEPVRDVRSVAPVPFKRSILDHGKAFLKRHEKKLWWLHSVYALCLGMSVVFFAQRGFERARILSVSVGAAWLLVVLFFRVFAKDRPINASEIAAKKPNLRFYAMTYALKNLYQGMLFFLVPFYFKASTYDSPNFYFVVVLGAFAILSTLDIVFDRFVMRFRTLASFFHGLTLFACLNLVVPALFPNTRTLVAVLAAAGLSVLSFFTLHLRWQWLKKPPVVALLVAAMGGVVFGVYAARAYLPPVPMYVSHAAVGPAVREDGHLTMEVSSLDVKALQRLVAVTDITLPGGKGDRLVHVWKKNGETVFRSVEETSRVPGASDGVRLRSTLSKVPEHPVGQWTVDVETDDGQLVGRTRFVVVD
;
A
#
# COMPACT_ATOMS: atom_id res chain seq x y z
N MET A 1 62.51 40.45 -14.91
CA MET A 1 62.67 39.92 -13.53
C MET A 1 62.71 38.42 -13.69
N SER A 2 63.94 37.91 -13.76
CA SER A 2 64.32 36.63 -14.38
C SER A 2 64.58 35.55 -13.33
N GLU A 3 64.35 34.29 -13.75
CA GLU A 3 65.22 33.11 -13.55
C GLU A 3 65.50 32.60 -12.10
N GLU A 4 65.79 31.33 -11.78
CA GLU A 4 65.92 30.05 -12.48
C GLU A 4 66.15 28.94 -11.41
N GLN A 5 65.94 27.69 -11.83
CA GLN A 5 66.35 26.35 -11.32
C GLN A 5 67.23 26.20 -10.06
N SER A 6 66.98 25.11 -9.31
CA SER A 6 67.93 23.98 -9.19
C SER A 6 67.36 22.79 -8.39
N SER A 7 67.71 21.58 -8.80
CA SER A 7 67.60 20.31 -8.05
C SER A 7 69.00 19.64 -7.97
N PRO A 8 69.18 18.41 -7.45
CA PRO A 8 69.86 18.06 -6.21
C PRO A 8 71.20 17.30 -6.45
N PRO A 9 71.87 16.73 -5.43
CA PRO A 9 71.81 15.26 -5.19
C PRO A 9 71.96 14.91 -3.68
N GLY A 10 71.82 13.71 -3.10
CA GLY A 10 71.76 12.30 -3.50
C GLY A 10 72.54 11.49 -2.43
N ARG A 11 71.97 10.44 -1.82
CA ARG A 11 72.74 9.31 -1.23
C ARG A 11 71.87 8.08 -0.91
N LYS A 12 72.34 6.92 -1.36
CA LYS A 12 71.91 5.55 -1.06
C LYS A 12 72.55 5.06 0.26
N ASP A 13 71.99 3.99 0.83
CA ASP A 13 72.64 2.80 1.45
C ASP A 13 71.61 2.18 2.42
N ASP A 14 70.93 1.08 2.10
CA ASP A 14 71.34 -0.33 2.09
C ASP A 14 71.90 -0.90 3.42
N SER A 15 71.31 -2.05 3.77
CA SER A 15 71.86 -3.18 4.53
C SER A 15 71.76 -3.25 6.07
N ALA A 16 71.19 -4.39 6.49
CA ALA A 16 71.15 -4.96 7.83
C ALA A 16 72.50 -5.58 8.26
N PRO A 17 72.61 -6.00 9.53
CA PRO A 17 73.15 -7.33 9.87
C PRO A 17 72.24 -8.06 10.88
N LEU A 18 71.85 -9.34 10.69
CA LEU A 18 72.56 -10.63 10.84
C LEU A 18 73.00 -11.03 12.27
N GLY A 19 72.50 -12.20 12.71
CA GLY A 19 73.01 -13.09 13.79
C GLY A 19 72.50 -12.77 15.20
N GLU A 20 72.12 -13.69 16.09
CA GLU A 20 72.29 -15.15 16.15
C GLU A 20 71.39 -15.77 17.25
N ALA A 21 70.83 -16.95 16.95
CA ALA A 21 70.64 -18.15 17.78
C ALA A 21 70.24 -18.07 19.29
N ARG A 22 69.15 -18.79 19.65
CA ARG A 22 69.18 -20.16 20.26
C ARG A 22 68.08 -20.44 21.32
N ARG A 23 67.40 -21.60 21.13
CA ARG A 23 66.67 -22.50 22.10
C ARG A 23 65.32 -22.01 22.68
N GLU A 24 64.31 -22.83 22.96
CA GLU A 24 63.91 -24.25 22.76
C GLU A 24 62.46 -24.37 23.33
N GLY A 25 61.65 -25.34 22.88
CA GLY A 25 60.39 -25.75 23.54
C GLY A 25 59.14 -25.60 22.64
N SER A 26 58.83 -26.55 21.75
CA SER A 26 58.15 -27.86 21.95
C SER A 26 56.62 -27.77 21.96
N ASP A 27 56.05 -28.38 20.91
CA ASP A 27 54.74 -29.03 20.77
C ASP A 27 53.43 -28.24 20.92
N MET A 28 52.73 -28.04 19.80
CA MET A 28 51.71 -28.98 19.32
C MET A 28 50.77 -28.28 18.32
N GLN A 29 51.03 -28.44 17.02
CA GLN A 29 50.10 -28.06 15.96
C GLN A 29 49.99 -29.22 14.97
N ALA A 30 49.04 -30.11 15.22
CA ALA A 30 48.74 -31.25 14.37
C ALA A 30 48.00 -30.78 13.11
N SER A 31 48.59 -31.13 11.98
CA SER A 31 48.21 -30.86 10.61
C SER A 31 46.89 -31.52 10.21
N ILE A 32 46.26 -30.86 9.24
CA ILE A 32 45.10 -31.23 8.42
C ILE A 32 45.41 -32.45 7.52
N ASP A 33 44.34 -33.18 7.17
CA ASP A 33 44.12 -34.20 6.11
C ASP A 33 44.40 -35.71 6.34
N PRO A 34 43.38 -36.55 6.05
CA PRO A 34 43.60 -37.84 5.43
C PRO A 34 42.73 -38.02 4.17
N VAL A 35 43.24 -37.59 3.02
CA VAL A 35 42.91 -38.26 1.74
C VAL A 35 43.88 -39.43 1.61
N LYS A 36 43.44 -40.64 2.00
CA LYS A 36 44.23 -41.87 1.87
C LYS A 36 44.42 -42.20 0.39
N ARG A 37 45.64 -41.95 -0.12
CA ARG A 37 46.12 -42.32 -1.44
C ARG A 37 46.39 -43.84 -1.47
N ALA A 38 45.61 -44.60 -2.23
CA ALA A 38 45.82 -46.04 -2.41
C ALA A 38 47.17 -46.29 -3.11
N ARG A 39 48.02 -47.15 -2.54
CA ARG A 39 49.23 -47.64 -3.20
C ARG A 39 48.92 -48.99 -3.83
N PHE A 40 49.10 -49.04 -5.15
CA PHE A 40 49.10 -50.28 -5.94
C PHE A 40 50.55 -50.66 -6.20
N TYR A 41 50.87 -51.95 -6.09
CA TYR A 41 52.14 -52.50 -6.53
C TYR A 41 51.87 -53.67 -7.48
N THR A 42 52.82 -53.86 -8.39
CA THR A 42 52.80 -54.92 -9.41
C THR A 42 53.75 -56.02 -8.95
N THR A 43 53.25 -57.24 -8.85
CA THR A 43 54.09 -58.44 -8.65
C THR A 43 54.69 -58.89 -9.99
N GLU A 44 55.80 -59.63 -9.95
CA GLU A 44 56.59 -60.04 -11.15
C GLU A 44 55.81 -60.90 -12.17
N ASP A 45 54.61 -61.38 -11.83
CA ASP A 45 53.70 -62.10 -12.74
C ASP A 45 52.63 -61.20 -13.39
N GLY A 46 52.75 -59.88 -13.28
CA GLY A 46 51.93 -58.91 -14.02
C GLY A 46 50.53 -58.64 -13.46
N GLN A 47 50.23 -59.02 -12.21
CA GLN A 47 48.95 -58.67 -11.55
C GLN A 47 49.09 -57.51 -10.56
N ILE A 48 48.05 -56.67 -10.50
CA ILE A 48 47.98 -55.49 -9.62
C ILE A 48 47.25 -55.87 -8.32
N GLY A 49 47.98 -55.96 -7.21
CA GLY A 49 47.44 -56.24 -5.88
C GLY A 49 47.13 -54.95 -5.08
N SER A 50 46.11 -54.99 -4.23
CA SER A 50 45.79 -53.90 -3.28
C SER A 50 45.69 -54.43 -1.85
N GLU A 51 46.33 -53.75 -0.91
CA GLU A 51 46.54 -54.14 0.50
C GLU A 51 45.26 -54.21 1.36
N TRP A 52 44.09 -53.94 0.78
CA TRP A 52 42.80 -53.90 1.49
C TRP A 52 42.05 -55.24 1.54
N ALA A 53 42.45 -56.24 0.75
CA ALA A 53 41.70 -57.50 0.65
C ALA A 53 41.98 -58.50 1.79
N ASP A 54 43.18 -58.48 2.38
CA ASP A 54 43.61 -59.50 3.35
C ASP A 54 43.22 -59.19 4.81
N SER A 55 42.72 -57.98 5.09
CA SER A 55 42.32 -57.55 6.43
C SER A 55 40.82 -57.71 6.74
N VAL A 56 40.01 -58.16 5.77
CA VAL A 56 38.55 -58.34 5.93
C VAL A 56 38.18 -59.79 6.29
N GLY A 57 39.13 -60.73 6.26
CA GLY A 57 38.90 -62.17 6.50
C GLY A 57 38.90 -62.62 7.97
N ALA A 58 39.18 -61.73 8.93
CA ALA A 58 39.45 -62.12 10.32
C ALA A 58 38.57 -61.40 11.36
N LEU A 59 37.25 -61.34 11.16
CA LEU A 59 36.28 -60.97 12.20
C LEU A 59 34.91 -61.67 12.00
N ASN A 60 34.92 -62.99 11.78
CA ASN A 60 33.71 -63.81 11.87
C ASN A 60 33.62 -64.46 13.26
N GLU A 61 33.28 -63.66 14.28
CA GLU A 61 32.74 -64.17 15.54
C GLU A 61 31.21 -64.05 15.54
N PRO A 62 30.45 -65.06 16.01
CA PRO A 62 29.00 -64.96 16.11
C PRO A 62 28.63 -63.94 17.20
N VAL A 63 28.01 -62.84 16.78
CA VAL A 63 27.53 -61.74 17.63
C VAL A 63 26.64 -62.29 18.75
N ARG A 64 27.18 -62.35 19.97
CA ARG A 64 26.42 -62.62 21.19
C ARG A 64 25.60 -61.38 21.55
N ASP A 65 24.28 -61.58 21.62
CA ASP A 65 23.31 -60.87 22.46
C ASP A 65 23.35 -59.32 22.39
N VAL A 66 22.79 -58.77 21.31
CA VAL A 66 22.42 -57.35 21.28
C VAL A 66 21.21 -57.17 22.19
N ARG A 67 21.44 -56.80 23.45
CA ARG A 67 20.39 -56.29 24.34
C ARG A 67 19.60 -55.21 23.59
N SER A 68 18.33 -55.49 23.32
CA SER A 68 17.39 -54.54 22.74
C SER A 68 17.23 -53.36 23.70
N VAL A 69 17.94 -52.27 23.43
CA VAL A 69 17.71 -50.99 24.12
C VAL A 69 16.32 -50.52 23.69
N ALA A 70 15.37 -50.49 24.63
CA ALA A 70 14.04 -50.00 24.38
C ALA A 70 14.12 -48.56 23.80
N PRO A 71 13.33 -48.21 22.77
CA PRO A 71 13.34 -46.86 22.23
C PRO A 71 12.92 -45.89 23.33
N VAL A 72 13.78 -44.91 23.62
CA VAL A 72 13.49 -43.82 24.55
C VAL A 72 12.21 -43.14 24.05
N PRO A 73 11.14 -43.03 24.87
CA PRO A 73 9.90 -42.42 24.40
C PRO A 73 10.17 -40.95 24.09
N PHE A 74 10.21 -40.59 22.81
CA PHE A 74 10.26 -39.20 22.39
C PHE A 74 8.95 -38.55 22.86
N LYS A 75 9.02 -37.79 23.95
CA LYS A 75 7.88 -37.06 24.52
C LYS A 75 7.36 -36.12 23.43
N ARG A 76 6.24 -36.47 22.79
CA ARG A 76 5.59 -35.63 21.77
C ARG A 76 5.41 -34.24 22.35
N SER A 77 6.10 -33.26 21.77
CA SER A 77 6.08 -31.89 22.27
C SER A 77 4.66 -31.32 22.12
N ILE A 78 4.23 -30.46 23.04
CA ILE A 78 2.96 -29.72 22.96
C ILE A 78 2.84 -28.99 21.60
N LEU A 79 3.97 -28.62 21.01
CA LEU A 79 4.09 -28.03 19.69
C LEU A 79 3.61 -28.96 18.55
N ASP A 80 3.76 -30.28 18.69
CA ASP A 80 3.33 -31.25 17.68
C ASP A 80 1.82 -31.53 17.76
N HIS A 81 1.25 -31.48 18.96
CA HIS A 81 -0.21 -31.51 19.16
C HIS A 81 -0.85 -30.23 18.63
N GLY A 82 -0.24 -29.07 18.87
CA GLY A 82 -0.67 -27.78 18.31
C GLY A 82 -0.65 -27.79 16.78
N LYS A 83 0.43 -28.28 16.16
CA LYS A 83 0.52 -28.42 14.70
C LYS A 83 -0.51 -29.39 14.11
N ALA A 84 -0.76 -30.53 14.76
CA ALA A 84 -1.75 -31.50 14.31
C ALA A 84 -3.20 -30.97 14.45
N PHE A 85 -3.47 -30.20 15.50
CA PHE A 85 -4.76 -29.54 15.70
C PHE A 85 -5.01 -28.43 14.67
N LEU A 86 -3.99 -27.61 14.39
CA LEU A 86 -4.04 -26.52 13.41
C LEU A 86 -4.27 -27.06 11.99
N LYS A 87 -3.59 -28.16 11.63
CA LYS A 87 -3.74 -28.82 10.32
C LYS A 87 -5.12 -29.45 10.13
N ARG A 88 -5.77 -29.89 11.21
CA ARG A 88 -7.12 -30.48 11.19
C ARG A 88 -8.24 -29.42 11.11
N HIS A 89 -7.97 -28.20 11.59
CA HIS A 89 -8.92 -27.09 11.61
C HIS A 89 -8.61 -25.98 10.61
N GLU A 90 -7.60 -26.16 9.76
CA GLU A 90 -7.12 -25.17 8.80
C GLU A 90 -8.25 -24.57 7.93
N LYS A 91 -9.14 -25.42 7.37
CA LYS A 91 -10.29 -24.96 6.57
C LYS A 91 -11.33 -24.18 7.40
N LYS A 92 -11.58 -24.59 8.65
CA LYS A 92 -12.52 -23.89 9.54
C LYS A 92 -11.96 -22.56 10.02
N LEU A 93 -10.67 -22.52 10.32
CA LEU A 93 -9.94 -21.30 10.70
C LEU A 93 -9.87 -20.31 9.53
N TRP A 94 -9.68 -20.79 8.31
CA TRP A 94 -9.66 -19.95 7.12
C TRP A 94 -11.03 -19.33 6.84
N TRP A 95 -12.11 -20.11 6.96
CA TRP A 95 -13.47 -19.59 6.84
C TRP A 95 -13.82 -18.63 7.99
N LEU A 96 -13.44 -18.95 9.22
CA LEU A 96 -13.63 -18.08 10.38
C LEU A 96 -12.88 -16.76 10.22
N HIS A 97 -11.67 -16.78 9.66
CA HIS A 97 -10.89 -15.59 9.37
C HIS A 97 -11.55 -14.69 8.31
N SER A 98 -12.05 -15.28 7.22
CA SER A 98 -12.80 -14.55 6.19
C SER A 98 -14.08 -13.93 6.76
N VAL A 99 -14.83 -14.67 7.58
CA VAL A 99 -16.05 -14.18 8.25
C VAL A 99 -15.71 -13.10 9.27
N TYR A 100 -14.65 -13.26 10.05
CA TYR A 100 -14.17 -12.25 10.99
C TYR A 100 -13.76 -10.96 10.29
N ALA A 101 -12.99 -11.06 9.21
CA ALA A 101 -12.59 -9.90 8.41
C ALA A 101 -13.80 -9.19 7.79
N LEU A 102 -14.80 -9.95 7.32
CA LEU A 102 -16.05 -9.42 6.79
C LEU A 102 -16.87 -8.73 7.90
N CYS A 103 -17.03 -9.35 9.06
CA CYS A 103 -17.75 -8.77 10.21
C CYS A 103 -17.05 -7.51 10.74
N LEU A 104 -15.71 -7.49 10.77
CA LEU A 104 -14.93 -6.32 11.16
C LEU A 104 -15.12 -5.20 10.13
N GLY A 105 -14.99 -5.50 8.84
CA GLY A 105 -15.25 -4.55 7.75
C GLY A 105 -16.68 -3.99 7.80
N MET A 106 -17.67 -4.85 8.04
CA MET A 106 -19.07 -4.46 8.16
C MET A 106 -19.32 -3.59 9.41
N SER A 107 -18.69 -3.91 10.54
CA SER A 107 -18.79 -3.10 11.77
C SER A 107 -18.21 -1.70 11.57
N VAL A 108 -17.10 -1.60 10.85
CA VAL A 108 -16.45 -0.33 10.48
C VAL A 108 -17.35 0.50 9.57
N VAL A 109 -17.99 -0.11 8.56
CA VAL A 109 -18.97 0.56 7.70
C VAL A 109 -20.21 1.03 8.49
N PHE A 110 -20.78 0.17 9.32
CA PHE A 110 -21.93 0.53 10.17
C PHE A 110 -21.61 1.65 11.16
N PHE A 111 -20.40 1.65 11.72
CA PHE A 111 -19.96 2.70 12.63
C PHE A 111 -19.71 4.03 11.91
N ALA A 112 -19.11 3.99 10.71
CA ALA A 112 -18.90 5.16 9.85
C ALA A 112 -20.22 5.83 9.43
N GLN A 113 -21.29 5.05 9.28
CA GLN A 113 -22.60 5.56 8.87
C GLN A 113 -23.35 6.32 9.98
N ARG A 114 -22.94 6.21 11.25
CA ARG A 114 -23.66 6.80 12.40
C ARG A 114 -23.26 8.23 12.76
N GLY A 115 -22.53 8.94 11.90
CA GLY A 115 -22.26 10.37 12.07
C GLY A 115 -20.88 10.81 11.62
N PHE A 116 -20.80 12.10 11.27
CA PHE A 116 -19.62 12.78 10.78
C PHE A 116 -18.37 12.56 11.66
N GLU A 117 -18.50 12.83 12.96
CA GLU A 117 -17.38 12.77 13.90
C GLU A 117 -16.85 11.34 14.05
N ARG A 118 -17.74 10.35 13.97
CA ARG A 118 -17.36 8.93 14.01
C ARG A 118 -16.62 8.51 12.75
N ALA A 119 -17.07 8.94 11.58
CA ALA A 119 -16.37 8.69 10.31
C ALA A 119 -14.95 9.30 10.32
N ARG A 120 -14.80 10.50 10.90
CA ARG A 120 -13.51 11.18 11.07
C ARG A 120 -12.59 10.41 12.04
N ILE A 121 -13.06 10.11 13.26
CA ILE A 121 -12.28 9.37 14.27
C ILE A 121 -11.88 8.00 13.74
N LEU A 122 -12.77 7.32 13.02
CA LEU A 122 -12.51 6.03 12.39
C LEU A 122 -11.44 6.13 11.30
N SER A 123 -11.51 7.14 10.43
CA SER A 123 -10.50 7.37 9.40
C SER A 123 -9.12 7.65 10.02
N VAL A 124 -9.08 8.47 11.08
CA VAL A 124 -7.84 8.80 11.80
C VAL A 124 -7.29 7.58 12.54
N SER A 125 -8.11 6.81 13.26
CA SER A 125 -7.66 5.66 14.03
C SER A 125 -7.14 4.54 13.13
N VAL A 126 -7.78 4.30 11.99
CA VAL A 126 -7.30 3.35 10.98
C VAL A 126 -6.00 3.84 10.33
N GLY A 127 -5.91 5.13 9.97
CA GLY A 127 -4.68 5.74 9.47
C GLY A 127 -3.52 5.66 10.46
N ALA A 128 -3.79 5.87 11.75
CA ALA A 128 -2.80 5.79 12.83
C ALA A 128 -2.36 4.34 13.10
N ALA A 129 -3.30 3.40 13.16
CA ALA A 129 -3.01 1.97 13.27
C ALA A 129 -2.13 1.51 12.10
N TRP A 130 -2.41 2.00 10.89
CA TRP A 130 -1.61 1.73 9.72
C TRP A 130 -0.18 2.31 9.81
N LEU A 131 -0.02 3.59 10.18
CA LEU A 131 1.31 4.19 10.38
C LEU A 131 2.12 3.39 11.41
N LEU A 132 1.49 2.98 12.50
CA LEU A 132 2.11 2.16 13.53
C LEU A 132 2.58 0.83 12.96
N VAL A 133 1.75 0.17 12.14
CA VAL A 133 2.12 -1.09 11.51
C VAL A 133 3.29 -0.91 10.53
N VAL A 134 3.30 0.13 9.69
CA VAL A 134 4.43 0.41 8.79
C VAL A 134 5.72 0.73 9.57
N LEU A 135 5.61 1.50 10.65
CA LEU A 135 6.74 1.79 11.54
C LEU A 135 7.25 0.53 12.23
N PHE A 136 6.34 -0.34 12.68
CA PHE A 136 6.66 -1.65 13.23
C PHE A 136 7.41 -2.49 12.19
N PHE A 137 6.88 -2.62 10.97
CA PHE A 137 7.58 -3.31 9.88
C PHE A 137 8.97 -2.70 9.63
N ARG A 138 9.13 -1.38 9.67
CA ARG A 138 10.45 -0.73 9.51
C ARG A 138 11.46 -1.11 10.61
N VAL A 139 11.03 -1.08 11.86
CA VAL A 139 11.92 -1.35 13.01
C VAL A 139 12.28 -2.83 13.07
N PHE A 140 11.31 -3.71 12.81
CA PHE A 140 11.48 -5.16 12.96
C PHE A 140 11.90 -5.90 11.68
N ALA A 141 11.76 -5.31 10.49
CA ALA A 141 12.32 -5.85 9.24
C ALA A 141 13.80 -5.47 9.00
N LYS A 142 14.42 -4.77 9.95
CA LYS A 142 15.81 -4.29 9.89
C LYS A 142 16.84 -5.43 9.86
N ASP A 143 16.43 -6.66 10.19
CA ASP A 143 17.29 -7.83 10.24
C ASP A 143 17.13 -8.73 9.02
N ARG A 144 17.75 -8.35 7.88
CA ARG A 144 18.53 -9.26 7.00
C ARG A 144 19.06 -8.60 5.71
N PRO A 145 20.34 -8.79 5.36
CA PRO A 145 20.78 -8.72 3.97
C PRO A 145 20.23 -9.95 3.22
N ILE A 146 19.34 -9.73 2.26
CA ILE A 146 18.82 -10.80 1.41
C ILE A 146 19.80 -10.96 0.24
N ASN A 147 20.81 -11.80 0.42
CA ASN A 147 21.54 -12.36 -0.71
C ASN A 147 20.64 -13.45 -1.33
N ALA A 148 20.20 -13.23 -2.57
CA ALA A 148 19.29 -14.11 -3.29
C ALA A 148 19.80 -15.57 -3.43
N SER A 149 21.09 -15.81 -3.19
CA SER A 149 21.74 -17.12 -3.25
C SER A 149 21.56 -17.99 -2.00
N GLU A 150 21.17 -17.44 -0.84
CA GLU A 150 20.99 -18.23 0.40
C GLU A 150 19.53 -18.70 0.63
N ILE A 151 18.59 -18.27 -0.23
CA ILE A 151 17.16 -18.61 -0.13
C ILE A 151 16.92 -20.12 -0.31
N ALA A 152 17.82 -20.82 -0.99
CA ALA A 152 17.70 -22.26 -1.21
C ALA A 152 18.11 -23.11 0.02
N ALA A 153 18.84 -22.57 1.00
CA ALA A 153 19.52 -23.38 2.02
C ALA A 153 19.04 -23.22 3.47
N LYS A 154 18.21 -22.22 3.81
CA LYS A 154 17.69 -22.06 5.18
C LYS A 154 16.16 -21.97 5.19
N LYS A 155 15.55 -22.82 6.02
CA LYS A 155 14.09 -22.86 6.29
C LYS A 155 13.55 -21.43 6.45
N PRO A 156 12.49 -21.04 5.72
CA PRO A 156 11.90 -19.72 5.87
C PRO A 156 11.44 -19.56 7.33
N ASN A 157 12.02 -18.58 8.02
CA ASN A 157 11.70 -18.32 9.42
C ASN A 157 10.18 -18.06 9.56
N LEU A 158 9.53 -18.68 10.54
CA LEU A 158 8.13 -18.45 10.90
C LEU A 158 7.80 -16.93 11.00
N ARG A 159 8.77 -16.14 11.45
CA ARG A 159 8.68 -14.67 11.51
C ARG A 159 8.44 -14.04 10.15
N PHE A 160 9.14 -14.44 9.10
CA PHE A 160 8.95 -13.91 7.74
C PHE A 160 7.56 -14.26 7.21
N TYR A 161 7.11 -15.51 7.40
CA TYR A 161 5.77 -15.93 7.00
C TYR A 161 4.67 -15.15 7.74
N ALA A 162 4.81 -15.01 9.07
CA ALA A 162 3.89 -14.21 9.88
C ALA A 162 3.88 -12.72 9.45
N MET A 163 5.04 -12.18 9.09
CA MET A 163 5.22 -10.80 8.61
C MET A 163 4.50 -10.57 7.28
N THR A 164 4.70 -11.47 6.31
CA THR A 164 4.01 -11.42 5.01
C THR A 164 2.50 -11.61 5.17
N TYR A 165 2.08 -12.55 6.03
CA TYR A 165 0.67 -12.78 6.33
C TYR A 165 0.01 -11.54 6.96
N ALA A 166 0.67 -10.90 7.92
CA ALA A 166 0.18 -9.67 8.54
C ALA A 166 0.09 -8.52 7.53
N LEU A 167 1.08 -8.40 6.64
CA LEU A 167 1.10 -7.35 5.62
C LEU A 167 -0.04 -7.52 4.59
N LYS A 168 -0.31 -8.76 4.18
CA LYS A 168 -1.45 -9.08 3.30
C LYS A 168 -2.78 -8.74 3.97
N ASN A 169 -2.96 -9.14 5.22
CA ASN A 169 -4.15 -8.81 6.00
C ASN A 169 -4.34 -7.32 6.19
N LEU A 170 -3.25 -6.58 6.37
CA LEU A 170 -3.28 -5.13 6.45
C LEU A 170 -3.78 -4.51 5.14
N TYR A 171 -3.17 -4.84 3.99
CA TYR A 171 -3.60 -4.28 2.70
C TYR A 171 -5.04 -4.63 2.37
N GLN A 172 -5.45 -5.87 2.65
CA GLN A 172 -6.83 -6.30 2.49
C GLN A 172 -7.75 -5.41 3.33
N GLY A 173 -7.53 -5.36 4.65
CA GLY A 173 -8.34 -4.52 5.54
C GLY A 173 -8.38 -3.05 5.12
N MET A 174 -7.26 -2.49 4.66
CA MET A 174 -7.17 -1.12 4.16
C MET A 174 -8.03 -0.88 2.92
N LEU A 175 -7.89 -1.74 1.91
CA LEU A 175 -8.60 -1.56 0.64
C LEU A 175 -10.11 -1.74 0.82
N PHE A 176 -10.52 -2.73 1.62
CA PHE A 176 -11.93 -2.91 1.98
C PHE A 176 -12.49 -1.75 2.80
N PHE A 177 -11.66 -1.08 3.60
CA PHE A 177 -12.05 0.14 4.29
C PHE A 177 -12.19 1.33 3.33
N LEU A 178 -11.26 1.51 2.39
CA LEU A 178 -11.24 2.66 1.49
C LEU A 178 -12.36 2.62 0.45
N VAL A 179 -12.61 1.45 -0.14
CA VAL A 179 -13.53 1.32 -1.29
C VAL A 179 -14.92 1.93 -1.02
N PRO A 180 -15.60 1.69 0.11
CA PRO A 180 -16.89 2.31 0.40
C PRO A 180 -16.86 3.84 0.45
N PHE A 181 -15.80 4.45 1.01
CA PHE A 181 -15.68 5.91 1.07
C PHE A 181 -15.44 6.51 -0.32
N TYR A 182 -14.55 5.89 -1.08
CA TYR A 182 -14.26 6.30 -2.46
C TYR A 182 -15.48 6.13 -3.36
N PHE A 183 -16.21 5.03 -3.21
CA PHE A 183 -17.46 4.79 -3.93
C PHE A 183 -18.48 5.89 -3.62
N LYS A 184 -18.68 6.23 -2.33
CA LYS A 184 -19.62 7.28 -1.91
C LYS A 184 -19.23 8.68 -2.42
N ALA A 185 -17.94 8.96 -2.53
CA ALA A 185 -17.40 10.22 -3.04
C ALA A 185 -17.28 10.28 -4.58
N SER A 186 -17.74 9.26 -5.30
CA SER A 186 -17.63 9.14 -6.75
C SER A 186 -19.00 9.13 -7.42
N THR A 187 -19.04 9.49 -8.70
CA THR A 187 -20.27 9.45 -9.51
C THR A 187 -20.13 8.41 -10.61
N TYR A 188 -21.04 7.43 -10.65
CA TYR A 188 -20.98 6.19 -11.47
C TYR A 188 -20.65 6.38 -12.97
N ASP A 189 -20.97 7.53 -13.55
CA ASP A 189 -20.84 7.83 -14.98
C ASP A 189 -19.96 9.07 -15.20
N SER A 190 -18.87 9.12 -14.44
CA SER A 190 -17.93 10.22 -14.50
C SER A 190 -16.49 9.70 -14.45
N PRO A 191 -15.52 10.50 -14.92
CA PRO A 191 -14.12 10.08 -14.93
C PRO A 191 -13.57 9.71 -13.55
N ASN A 192 -14.14 10.26 -12.46
CA ASN A 192 -13.68 9.95 -11.11
C ASN A 192 -14.01 8.53 -10.65
N PHE A 193 -14.96 7.84 -11.30
CA PHE A 193 -15.35 6.48 -10.96
C PHE A 193 -14.29 5.45 -11.32
N TYR A 194 -13.48 5.72 -12.35
CA TYR A 194 -12.38 4.84 -12.76
C TYR A 194 -11.39 4.58 -11.63
N PHE A 195 -11.11 5.60 -10.80
CA PHE A 195 -10.23 5.43 -9.65
C PHE A 195 -10.79 4.43 -8.62
N VAL A 196 -12.12 4.47 -8.40
CA VAL A 196 -12.82 3.51 -7.52
C VAL A 196 -12.78 2.10 -8.09
N VAL A 197 -12.93 1.95 -9.40
CA VAL A 197 -12.81 0.65 -10.08
C VAL A 197 -11.40 0.07 -9.89
N VAL A 198 -10.35 0.88 -10.05
CA VAL A 198 -8.96 0.44 -9.80
C VAL A 198 -8.76 0.04 -8.35
N LEU A 199 -9.26 0.82 -7.38
CA LEU A 199 -9.21 0.45 -5.97
C LEU A 199 -9.98 -0.83 -5.65
N GLY A 200 -11.15 -1.02 -6.25
CA GLY A 200 -11.95 -2.23 -6.13
C GLY A 200 -11.23 -3.45 -6.70
N ALA A 201 -10.58 -3.31 -7.87
CA ALA A 201 -9.75 -4.35 -8.44
C ALA A 201 -8.57 -4.71 -7.52
N PHE A 202 -7.94 -3.71 -6.89
CA PHE A 202 -6.87 -3.94 -5.92
C PHE A 202 -7.39 -4.62 -4.65
N ALA A 203 -8.58 -4.26 -4.17
CA ALA A 203 -9.23 -4.91 -3.04
C ALA A 203 -9.49 -6.40 -3.34
N ILE A 204 -10.02 -6.71 -4.54
CA ILE A 204 -10.21 -8.09 -4.99
C ILE A 204 -8.87 -8.81 -5.12
N LEU A 205 -7.87 -8.18 -5.74
CA LEU A 205 -6.55 -8.78 -5.88
C LEU A 205 -5.89 -9.08 -4.53
N SER A 206 -6.17 -8.27 -3.50
CA SER A 206 -5.66 -8.47 -2.15
C SER A 206 -6.24 -9.71 -1.44
N THR A 207 -7.41 -10.22 -1.86
CA THR A 207 -7.98 -11.46 -1.30
C THR A 207 -7.44 -12.72 -1.95
N LEU A 208 -6.87 -12.60 -3.16
CA LEU A 208 -6.35 -13.72 -3.93
C LEU A 208 -4.89 -14.00 -3.55
N ASP A 209 -4.69 -14.62 -2.38
CA ASP A 209 -3.36 -14.91 -1.80
C ASP A 209 -2.37 -15.56 -2.79
N ILE A 210 -2.85 -16.47 -3.63
CA ILE A 210 -2.05 -17.19 -4.64
C ILE A 210 -1.68 -16.27 -5.82
N VAL A 211 -2.57 -15.38 -6.24
CA VAL A 211 -2.35 -14.45 -7.37
C VAL A 211 -1.47 -13.29 -6.92
N PHE A 212 -1.67 -12.80 -5.69
CA PHE A 212 -0.85 -11.76 -5.10
C PHE A 212 0.63 -12.17 -5.04
N ASP A 213 0.94 -13.35 -4.50
CA ASP A 213 2.33 -13.83 -4.44
C ASP A 213 2.90 -14.19 -5.81
N ARG A 214 2.10 -14.77 -6.70
CA ARG A 214 2.58 -15.21 -8.02
C ARG A 214 2.73 -14.06 -9.02
N PHE A 215 1.92 -13.02 -8.95
CA PHE A 215 1.85 -11.97 -9.98
C PHE A 215 2.35 -10.62 -9.46
N VAL A 216 1.88 -10.15 -8.30
CA VAL A 216 2.28 -8.85 -7.75
C VAL A 216 3.71 -8.90 -7.23
N MET A 217 4.07 -9.94 -6.47
CA MET A 217 5.44 -10.09 -5.93
C MET A 217 6.46 -10.54 -7.00
N ARG A 218 6.01 -11.02 -8.17
CA ARG A 218 6.87 -11.37 -9.30
C ARG A 218 7.44 -10.14 -10.01
N PHE A 219 6.67 -9.06 -10.10
CA PHE A 219 7.06 -7.82 -10.75
C PHE A 219 7.24 -6.70 -9.72
N ARG A 220 8.50 -6.35 -9.43
CA ARG A 220 8.85 -5.31 -8.44
C ARG A 220 8.16 -3.97 -8.70
N THR A 221 7.94 -3.62 -9.97
CA THR A 221 7.22 -2.40 -10.37
C THR A 221 5.75 -2.44 -10.00
N LEU A 222 5.07 -3.56 -10.25
CA LEU A 222 3.65 -3.74 -9.94
C LEU A 222 3.41 -3.72 -8.42
N ALA A 223 4.27 -4.39 -7.64
CA ALA A 223 4.23 -4.31 -6.18
C ALA A 223 4.42 -2.87 -5.66
N SER A 224 5.34 -2.12 -6.26
CA SER A 224 5.59 -0.72 -5.88
C SER A 224 4.40 0.18 -6.22
N PHE A 225 3.78 -0.02 -7.39
CA PHE A 225 2.58 0.70 -7.81
C PHE A 225 1.39 0.37 -6.90
N PHE A 226 1.17 -0.91 -6.59
CA PHE A 226 0.13 -1.35 -5.66
C PHE A 226 0.28 -0.67 -4.31
N HIS A 227 1.48 -0.76 -3.71
CA HIS A 227 1.76 -0.12 -2.44
C HIS A 227 1.59 1.40 -2.50
N GLY A 228 2.16 2.06 -3.51
CA GLY A 228 2.10 3.50 -3.68
C GLY A 228 0.67 4.00 -3.83
N LEU A 229 -0.15 3.33 -4.64
CA LEU A 229 -1.55 3.70 -4.84
C LEU A 229 -2.39 3.49 -3.58
N THR A 230 -2.26 2.35 -2.91
CA THR A 230 -3.00 2.09 -1.66
C THR A 230 -2.61 3.08 -0.57
N LEU A 231 -1.33 3.42 -0.48
CA LEU A 231 -0.83 4.43 0.45
C LEU A 231 -1.37 5.82 0.12
N PHE A 232 -1.26 6.24 -1.14
CA PHE A 232 -1.81 7.50 -1.61
C PHE A 232 -3.31 7.61 -1.30
N ALA A 233 -4.09 6.59 -1.64
CA ALA A 233 -5.54 6.58 -1.42
C ALA A 233 -5.90 6.68 0.07
N CYS A 234 -5.12 6.03 0.93
CA CYS A 234 -5.26 6.12 2.38
C CYS A 234 -4.95 7.53 2.89
N LEU A 235 -3.81 8.10 2.50
CA LEU A 235 -3.42 9.46 2.90
C LEU A 235 -4.43 10.50 2.40
N ASN A 236 -4.96 10.34 1.19
CA ASN A 236 -5.99 11.22 0.64
C ASN A 236 -7.30 11.19 1.45
N LEU A 237 -7.62 10.08 2.13
CA LEU A 237 -8.73 10.01 3.08
C LEU A 237 -8.36 10.58 4.46
N VAL A 238 -7.15 10.31 4.96
CA VAL A 238 -6.72 10.65 6.33
C VAL A 238 -6.32 12.11 6.48
N VAL A 239 -5.68 12.72 5.47
CA VAL A 239 -5.21 14.11 5.54
C VAL A 239 -6.37 15.10 5.77
N PRO A 240 -7.48 15.07 4.99
CA PRO A 240 -8.65 15.92 5.27
C PRO A 240 -9.29 15.61 6.63
N ALA A 241 -9.24 14.36 7.09
CA ALA A 241 -9.75 13.99 8.41
C ALA A 241 -8.89 14.57 9.55
N LEU A 242 -7.58 14.72 9.35
CA LEU A 242 -6.70 15.39 10.32
C LEU A 242 -6.81 16.92 10.23
N PHE A 243 -7.00 17.46 9.03
CA PHE A 243 -7.05 18.90 8.76
C PHE A 243 -8.37 19.32 8.06
N PRO A 244 -9.49 19.42 8.80
CA PRO A 244 -10.81 19.64 8.20
C PRO A 244 -11.07 21.04 7.61
N ASN A 245 -10.12 21.97 7.67
CA ASN A 245 -10.32 23.29 7.07
C ASN A 245 -9.37 23.51 5.88
N THR A 246 -8.72 22.43 5.43
CA THR A 246 -7.83 22.45 4.28
C THR A 246 -8.60 22.12 3.02
N ARG A 247 -8.28 22.80 1.91
CA ARG A 247 -8.85 22.49 0.59
C ARG A 247 -8.53 21.05 0.18
N THR A 248 -9.47 20.35 -0.44
CA THR A 248 -9.27 18.96 -0.90
C THR A 248 -8.13 18.87 -1.90
N LEU A 249 -7.94 19.89 -2.76
CA LEU A 249 -6.78 19.92 -3.68
C LEU A 249 -5.45 19.88 -2.92
N VAL A 250 -5.31 20.68 -1.85
CA VAL A 250 -4.07 20.70 -1.05
C VAL A 250 -3.88 19.36 -0.35
N ALA A 251 -4.96 18.76 0.16
CA ALA A 251 -4.91 17.46 0.82
C ALA A 251 -4.49 16.33 -0.13
N VAL A 252 -5.03 16.27 -1.35
CA VAL A 252 -4.66 15.23 -2.34
C VAL A 252 -3.22 15.39 -2.83
N LEU A 253 -2.75 16.64 -3.00
CA LEU A 253 -1.35 16.91 -3.37
C LEU A 253 -0.38 16.59 -2.22
N ALA A 254 -0.77 16.89 -0.98
CA ALA A 254 -0.02 16.50 0.21
C ALA A 254 0.04 14.96 0.34
N ALA A 255 -1.08 14.27 0.13
CA ALA A 255 -1.13 12.81 0.12
C ALA A 255 -0.22 12.21 -0.96
N ALA A 256 -0.19 12.81 -2.16
CA ALA A 256 0.72 12.43 -3.23
C ALA A 256 2.18 12.56 -2.80
N GLY A 257 2.59 13.73 -2.30
CA GLY A 257 3.96 13.95 -1.84
C GLY A 257 4.37 13.05 -0.67
N LEU A 258 3.49 12.91 0.33
CA LEU A 258 3.69 12.03 1.48
C LEU A 258 3.80 10.56 1.07
N SER A 259 3.01 10.10 0.09
CA SER A 259 3.10 8.72 -0.38
C SER A 259 4.46 8.40 -1.01
N VAL A 260 5.03 9.33 -1.78
CA VAL A 260 6.38 9.20 -2.37
C VAL A 260 7.44 9.25 -1.27
N LEU A 261 7.32 10.20 -0.36
CA LEU A 261 8.25 10.32 0.78
C LEU A 261 8.25 9.04 1.62
N SER A 262 7.08 8.51 1.95
CA SER A 262 6.91 7.24 2.67
C SER A 262 7.48 6.07 1.87
N PHE A 263 7.26 6.02 0.56
CA PHE A 263 7.83 4.97 -0.29
C PHE A 263 9.37 4.98 -0.25
N PHE A 264 10.00 6.13 -0.45
CA PHE A 264 11.47 6.26 -0.42
C PHE A 264 12.05 6.01 0.96
N THR A 265 11.42 6.55 2.01
CA THR A 265 11.88 6.34 3.39
C THR A 265 11.74 4.89 3.85
N LEU A 266 10.72 4.16 3.37
CA LEU A 266 10.51 2.75 3.70
C LEU A 266 11.46 1.82 2.93
N HIS A 267 11.72 2.07 1.65
CA HIS A 267 12.50 1.18 0.79
C HIS A 267 14.01 1.49 0.80
N LEU A 268 14.42 2.72 1.10
CA LEU A 268 15.83 3.11 1.12
C LEU A 268 16.34 3.23 2.55
N ARG A 269 17.57 2.76 2.75
CA ARG A 269 18.30 2.94 4.02
C ARG A 269 18.52 4.43 4.27
N TRP A 270 18.33 4.87 5.51
CA TRP A 270 18.45 6.28 5.91
C TRP A 270 19.80 6.93 5.53
N GLN A 271 20.87 6.15 5.53
CA GLN A 271 22.21 6.60 5.11
C GLN A 271 22.28 6.99 3.62
N TRP A 272 21.45 6.38 2.77
CA TRP A 272 21.40 6.66 1.33
C TRP A 272 20.53 7.87 1.00
N LEU A 273 19.52 8.16 1.83
CA LEU A 273 18.71 9.38 1.73
C LEU A 273 19.52 10.67 1.95
N LYS A 274 20.73 10.59 2.50
CA LYS A 274 21.64 11.73 2.66
C LYS A 274 22.48 12.02 1.41
N LYS A 275 22.49 11.14 0.41
CA LYS A 275 23.31 11.31 -0.80
C LYS A 275 22.62 12.27 -1.78
N PRO A 276 23.32 13.26 -2.35
CA PRO A 276 22.73 14.25 -3.26
C PRO A 276 21.95 13.66 -4.44
N PRO A 277 22.41 12.60 -5.16
CA PRO A 277 21.63 12.04 -6.27
C PRO A 277 20.33 11.37 -5.82
N VAL A 278 20.29 10.81 -4.60
CA VAL A 278 19.08 10.17 -4.05
C VAL A 278 18.06 11.24 -3.64
N VAL A 279 18.52 12.35 -3.07
CA VAL A 279 17.67 13.50 -2.77
C VAL A 279 17.12 14.12 -4.06
N ALA A 280 17.95 14.29 -5.08
CA ALA A 280 17.51 14.78 -6.38
C ALA A 280 16.45 13.87 -7.01
N LEU A 281 16.65 12.54 -6.96
CA LEU A 281 15.66 11.56 -7.41
C LEU A 281 14.35 11.63 -6.61
N LEU A 282 14.43 11.77 -5.28
CA LEU A 282 13.25 11.92 -4.43
C LEU A 282 12.46 13.18 -4.79
N VAL A 283 13.15 14.32 -4.93
CA VAL A 283 12.52 15.59 -5.29
C VAL A 283 11.90 15.51 -6.68
N ALA A 284 12.60 14.92 -7.66
CA ALA A 284 12.08 14.72 -9.00
C ALA A 284 10.85 13.78 -9.01
N ALA A 285 10.91 12.67 -8.28
CA ALA A 285 9.79 11.72 -8.17
C ALA A 285 8.59 12.36 -7.47
N MET A 286 8.82 13.11 -6.39
CA MET A 286 7.78 13.82 -5.65
C MET A 286 7.14 14.89 -6.54
N GLY A 287 7.93 15.72 -7.22
CA GLY A 287 7.44 16.71 -8.17
C GLY A 287 6.63 16.07 -9.31
N GLY A 288 7.13 14.98 -9.90
CA GLY A 288 6.45 14.25 -10.97
C GLY A 288 5.11 13.66 -10.53
N VAL A 289 5.04 13.03 -9.36
CA VAL A 289 3.78 12.44 -8.84
C VAL A 289 2.79 13.52 -8.42
N VAL A 290 3.24 14.58 -7.73
CA VAL A 290 2.38 15.71 -7.34
C VAL A 290 1.83 16.40 -8.59
N PHE A 291 2.66 16.65 -9.59
CA PHE A 291 2.21 17.21 -10.87
C PHE A 291 1.22 16.27 -11.59
N GLY A 292 1.52 14.97 -11.65
CA GLY A 292 0.63 13.98 -12.24
C GLY A 292 -0.73 13.92 -11.56
N VAL A 293 -0.76 13.97 -10.22
CA VAL A 293 -2.00 14.04 -9.43
C VAL A 293 -2.75 15.36 -9.67
N TYR A 294 -2.04 16.49 -9.75
CA TYR A 294 -2.66 17.77 -10.10
C TYR A 294 -3.31 17.75 -11.48
N ALA A 295 -2.63 17.17 -12.49
CA ALA A 295 -3.16 17.01 -13.83
C ALA A 295 -4.36 16.04 -13.86
N ALA A 296 -4.30 14.97 -13.08
CA ALA A 296 -5.36 13.97 -12.96
C ALA A 296 -6.46 14.32 -11.95
N ARG A 297 -6.46 15.52 -11.36
CA ARG A 297 -7.37 15.87 -10.24
C ARG A 297 -8.85 15.64 -10.55
N ALA A 298 -9.29 15.90 -11.78
CA ALA A 298 -10.68 15.68 -12.21
C ALA A 298 -11.09 14.19 -12.24
N TYR A 299 -10.11 13.28 -12.33
CA TYR A 299 -10.31 11.82 -12.25
C TYR A 299 -10.22 11.29 -10.81
N LEU A 300 -9.95 12.16 -9.83
CA LEU A 300 -9.85 11.77 -8.43
C LEU A 300 -11.08 12.25 -7.66
N PRO A 301 -11.81 11.34 -7.00
CA PRO A 301 -12.94 11.73 -6.18
C PRO A 301 -12.47 12.57 -4.98
N PRO A 302 -13.22 13.61 -4.58
CA PRO A 302 -12.87 14.49 -3.46
C PRO A 302 -13.20 13.84 -2.11
N VAL A 303 -12.50 12.76 -1.76
CA VAL A 303 -12.74 12.01 -0.51
C VAL A 303 -12.36 12.85 0.72
N PRO A 304 -13.10 12.80 1.85
CA PRO A 304 -14.32 12.02 2.11
C PRO A 304 -15.64 12.76 1.82
N MET A 305 -15.63 13.79 0.98
CA MET A 305 -16.81 14.57 0.62
C MET A 305 -17.75 13.77 -0.28
N TYR A 306 -19.05 13.87 -0.04
CA TYR A 306 -20.06 13.26 -0.90
C TYR A 306 -21.39 14.03 -0.83
N VAL A 307 -22.18 13.92 -1.90
CA VAL A 307 -23.56 14.41 -1.93
C VAL A 307 -24.46 13.43 -1.17
N SER A 308 -25.07 13.88 -0.08
CA SER A 308 -26.03 13.07 0.69
C SER A 308 -27.44 13.13 0.12
N HIS A 309 -27.81 14.26 -0.47
CA HIS A 309 -29.10 14.46 -1.11
C HIS A 309 -28.95 15.47 -2.26
N ALA A 310 -29.59 15.24 -3.40
CA ALA A 310 -29.58 16.20 -4.50
C ALA A 310 -30.83 16.08 -5.35
N ALA A 311 -31.53 17.20 -5.49
CA ALA A 311 -32.78 17.26 -6.22
C ALA A 311 -32.92 18.59 -6.97
N VAL A 312 -33.80 18.59 -7.96
CA VAL A 312 -34.16 19.75 -8.79
C VAL A 312 -35.67 19.93 -8.73
N GLY A 313 -36.11 21.18 -8.68
CA GLY A 313 -37.52 21.51 -8.65
C GLY A 313 -37.80 22.95 -9.07
N PRO A 314 -39.08 23.32 -9.25
CA PRO A 314 -39.46 24.65 -9.72
C PRO A 314 -39.35 25.74 -8.63
N ALA A 315 -39.49 25.35 -7.36
CA ALA A 315 -39.51 26.27 -6.23
C ALA A 315 -38.93 25.63 -4.96
N VAL A 316 -38.52 26.50 -4.02
CA VAL A 316 -38.01 26.15 -2.70
C VAL A 316 -38.99 26.69 -1.66
N ARG A 317 -39.32 25.89 -0.65
CA ARG A 317 -40.16 26.27 0.49
C ARG A 317 -39.34 27.08 1.51
N GLU A 318 -40.00 27.76 2.44
CA GLU A 318 -39.36 28.58 3.49
C GLU A 318 -38.37 27.79 4.38
N ASP A 319 -38.54 26.47 4.50
CA ASP A 319 -37.64 25.55 5.20
C ASP A 319 -36.35 25.20 4.42
N GLY A 320 -36.20 25.74 3.21
CA GLY A 320 -35.05 25.51 2.34
C GLY A 320 -35.07 24.17 1.59
N HIS A 321 -36.14 23.38 1.72
CA HIS A 321 -36.36 22.18 0.91
C HIS A 321 -37.10 22.52 -0.39
N LEU A 322 -36.98 21.67 -1.42
CA LEU A 322 -37.75 21.86 -2.64
C LEU A 322 -39.24 21.63 -2.38
N THR A 323 -40.08 22.44 -3.00
CA THR A 323 -41.54 22.27 -2.94
C THR A 323 -41.97 20.96 -3.61
N MET A 324 -41.24 20.57 -4.66
CA MET A 324 -41.40 19.32 -5.39
C MET A 324 -40.05 18.93 -5.97
N GLU A 325 -39.70 17.66 -5.86
CA GLU A 325 -38.53 17.07 -6.53
C GLU A 325 -38.98 16.46 -7.85
N VAL A 326 -38.25 16.78 -8.92
CA VAL A 326 -38.68 16.40 -10.26
C VAL A 326 -37.54 15.71 -11.01
N SER A 327 -37.83 14.52 -11.51
CA SER A 327 -36.95 13.75 -12.41
C SER A 327 -37.30 13.98 -13.89
N SER A 328 -38.53 14.39 -14.21
CA SER A 328 -39.00 14.74 -15.56
C SER A 328 -39.89 15.99 -15.55
N LEU A 329 -39.52 17.03 -16.31
CA LEU A 329 -40.25 18.30 -16.40
C LEU A 329 -40.79 18.52 -17.82
N ASP A 330 -42.05 18.96 -17.91
CA ASP A 330 -42.67 19.49 -19.15
C ASP A 330 -42.12 20.91 -19.40
N VAL A 331 -41.79 21.23 -20.67
CA VAL A 331 -41.27 22.54 -21.09
C VAL A 331 -42.12 23.70 -20.58
N LYS A 332 -43.45 23.54 -20.50
CA LYS A 332 -44.38 24.59 -20.07
C LYS A 332 -44.23 24.95 -18.59
N ALA A 333 -43.67 24.04 -17.79
CA ALA A 333 -43.36 24.27 -16.37
C ALA A 333 -41.96 24.88 -16.14
N LEU A 334 -41.12 24.97 -17.18
CA LEU A 334 -39.76 25.52 -17.10
C LEU A 334 -39.73 27.06 -17.20
N GLN A 335 -40.29 27.74 -16.21
CA GLN A 335 -40.01 29.18 -16.05
C GLN A 335 -38.78 29.43 -15.18
N ARG A 336 -38.57 28.56 -14.19
CA ARG A 336 -37.48 28.65 -13.23
C ARG A 336 -37.16 27.26 -12.70
N LEU A 337 -35.88 26.91 -12.67
CA LEU A 337 -35.42 25.69 -11.99
C LEU A 337 -34.47 26.04 -10.85
N VAL A 338 -34.64 25.33 -9.74
CA VAL A 338 -33.78 25.42 -8.58
C VAL A 338 -33.23 24.04 -8.28
N ALA A 339 -31.90 23.96 -8.16
CA ALA A 339 -31.24 22.76 -7.67
C ALA A 339 -30.87 22.98 -6.20
N VAL A 340 -31.19 22.00 -5.36
CA VAL A 340 -30.79 21.95 -3.95
C VAL A 340 -30.00 20.68 -3.73
N THR A 341 -28.78 20.82 -3.23
CA THR A 341 -27.92 19.68 -2.90
C THR A 341 -27.41 19.81 -1.46
N ASP A 342 -27.51 18.73 -0.71
CA ASP A 342 -26.89 18.58 0.60
C ASP A 342 -25.60 17.79 0.44
N ILE A 343 -24.49 18.40 0.85
CA ILE A 343 -23.16 17.81 0.81
C ILE A 343 -22.69 17.55 2.23
N THR A 344 -22.22 16.33 2.47
CA THR A 344 -21.53 15.97 3.71
C THR A 344 -20.04 16.21 3.54
N LEU A 345 -19.42 16.90 4.50
CA LEU A 345 -18.04 17.38 4.42
C LEU A 345 -17.18 16.88 5.60
N PRO A 346 -16.88 15.58 5.77
CA PRO A 346 -16.14 15.07 6.94
C PRO A 346 -14.78 15.73 7.17
N GLY A 347 -14.14 16.19 6.09
CA GLY A 347 -12.94 17.01 6.10
C GLY A 347 -13.20 18.51 6.16
N GLY A 348 -14.32 18.92 6.76
CA GLY A 348 -14.81 20.27 7.04
C GLY A 348 -14.98 21.22 5.84
N LYS A 349 -15.07 22.52 6.12
CA LYS A 349 -15.66 23.54 5.23
C LYS A 349 -14.63 24.29 4.36
N GLY A 350 -13.43 23.74 4.22
CA GLY A 350 -12.30 24.40 3.56
C GLY A 350 -12.44 24.55 2.04
N ASP A 351 -13.25 23.72 1.39
CA ASP A 351 -13.49 23.79 -0.05
C ASP A 351 -14.63 24.72 -0.44
N ARG A 352 -14.48 25.19 -1.67
CA ARG A 352 -15.47 25.98 -2.38
C ARG A 352 -16.24 25.11 -3.36
N LEU A 353 -17.56 25.10 -3.27
CA LEU A 353 -18.42 24.22 -4.07
C LEU A 353 -19.36 25.01 -4.98
N VAL A 354 -19.55 24.52 -6.20
CA VAL A 354 -20.38 25.16 -7.22
C VAL A 354 -21.31 24.17 -7.90
N HIS A 355 -22.48 24.64 -8.35
CA HIS A 355 -23.35 23.89 -9.24
C HIS A 355 -22.98 24.20 -10.69
N VAL A 356 -22.74 23.16 -11.47
CA VAL A 356 -22.53 23.23 -12.92
C VAL A 356 -23.70 22.55 -13.60
N TRP A 357 -24.54 23.36 -14.24
CA TRP A 357 -25.71 22.91 -14.99
C TRP A 357 -25.26 22.53 -16.39
N LYS A 358 -25.52 21.28 -16.78
CA LYS A 358 -25.19 20.75 -18.09
C LYS A 358 -26.45 20.28 -18.80
N LYS A 359 -26.56 20.58 -20.08
CA LYS A 359 -27.59 20.06 -20.98
C LYS A 359 -26.89 19.20 -22.04
N ASN A 360 -27.29 17.95 -22.17
CA ASN A 360 -26.68 16.98 -23.09
C ASN A 360 -25.13 16.92 -22.98
N GLY A 361 -24.59 17.14 -21.77
CA GLY A 361 -23.16 17.18 -21.49
C GLY A 361 -22.48 18.55 -21.64
N GLU A 362 -23.14 19.54 -22.24
CA GLU A 362 -22.59 20.89 -22.42
C GLU A 362 -22.97 21.81 -21.25
N THR A 363 -22.00 22.55 -20.71
CA THR A 363 -22.24 23.48 -19.60
C THR A 363 -23.03 24.69 -20.05
N VAL A 364 -24.22 24.88 -19.46
CA VAL A 364 -25.12 26.01 -19.73
C VAL A 364 -24.97 27.10 -18.68
N PHE A 365 -24.76 26.71 -17.42
CA PHE A 365 -24.66 27.67 -16.31
C PHE A 365 -23.75 27.14 -15.20
N ARG A 366 -22.94 28.03 -14.62
CA ARG A 366 -22.11 27.74 -13.45
C ARG A 366 -22.46 28.73 -12.35
N SER A 367 -22.84 28.23 -11.18
CA SER A 367 -23.15 29.08 -10.03
C SER A 367 -21.89 29.58 -9.34
N VAL A 368 -22.03 30.67 -8.57
CA VAL A 368 -20.99 31.17 -7.67
C VAL A 368 -21.26 30.61 -6.27
N GLU A 369 -20.24 30.14 -5.56
CA GLU A 369 -20.44 29.50 -4.24
C GLU A 369 -21.10 30.44 -3.23
N GLU A 370 -20.67 31.71 -3.16
CA GLU A 370 -21.13 32.70 -2.19
C GLU A 370 -22.66 32.90 -2.25
N THR A 371 -23.24 32.77 -3.43
CA THR A 371 -24.69 32.87 -3.64
C THR A 371 -25.41 31.54 -3.53
N SER A 372 -24.65 30.43 -3.56
CA SER A 372 -25.18 29.08 -3.53
C SER A 372 -25.26 28.48 -2.13
N ARG A 373 -24.39 28.90 -1.21
CA ARG A 373 -24.31 28.30 0.12
C ARG A 373 -25.45 28.75 1.03
N VAL A 374 -26.23 27.81 1.56
CA VAL A 374 -27.36 28.05 2.46
C VAL A 374 -27.11 27.31 3.79
N PRO A 375 -27.56 27.82 4.95
CA PRO A 375 -27.53 27.07 6.20
C PRO A 375 -28.23 25.70 6.05
N GLY A 376 -27.50 24.62 6.31
CA GLY A 376 -28.01 23.24 6.24
C GLY A 376 -28.35 22.67 7.62
N ALA A 377 -29.02 21.52 7.64
CA ALA A 377 -29.58 20.85 8.82
C ALA A 377 -28.54 20.17 9.74
N SER A 378 -27.37 20.80 9.97
CA SER A 378 -26.19 20.34 10.74
C SER A 378 -25.14 19.48 9.99
N ASP A 379 -23.86 19.72 10.35
CA ASP A 379 -22.58 19.12 9.93
C ASP A 379 -22.25 18.95 8.43
N GLY A 380 -23.15 19.38 7.53
CA GLY A 380 -22.95 19.49 6.09
C GLY A 380 -23.04 20.92 5.57
N VAL A 381 -23.07 21.05 4.24
CA VAL A 381 -23.35 22.31 3.53
C VAL A 381 -24.47 22.06 2.53
N ARG A 382 -25.44 22.96 2.50
CA ARG A 382 -26.47 22.99 1.46
C ARG A 382 -26.06 23.97 0.37
N LEU A 383 -26.06 23.53 -0.87
CA LEU A 383 -25.93 24.38 -2.04
C LEU A 383 -27.29 24.53 -2.73
N ARG A 384 -27.57 25.75 -3.18
CA ARG A 384 -28.78 26.13 -3.89
C ARG A 384 -28.41 27.02 -5.06
N SER A 385 -28.77 26.61 -6.28
CA SER A 385 -28.61 27.48 -7.45
C SER A 385 -29.90 27.57 -8.22
N THR A 386 -30.20 28.73 -8.78
CA THR A 386 -31.34 28.93 -9.67
C THR A 386 -30.85 29.09 -11.11
N LEU A 387 -31.43 28.34 -12.04
CA LEU A 387 -31.32 28.58 -13.47
C LEU A 387 -32.45 29.51 -13.90
N SER A 388 -32.16 30.82 -13.97
CA SER A 388 -33.15 31.84 -14.33
C SER A 388 -33.28 32.07 -15.84
N LYS A 389 -32.24 31.76 -16.62
CA LYS A 389 -32.24 31.87 -18.07
C LYS A 389 -32.21 30.47 -18.66
N VAL A 390 -33.39 29.91 -18.89
CA VAL A 390 -33.55 28.61 -19.54
C VAL A 390 -33.27 28.78 -21.04
N PRO A 391 -32.49 27.90 -21.70
CA PRO A 391 -32.26 27.94 -23.14
C PRO A 391 -33.55 27.82 -23.95
N GLU A 392 -33.58 28.39 -25.16
CA GLU A 392 -34.76 28.39 -26.05
C GLU A 392 -35.26 26.99 -26.40
N HIS A 393 -34.35 26.02 -26.48
CA HIS A 393 -34.69 24.61 -26.63
C HIS A 393 -34.30 23.85 -25.36
N PRO A 394 -35.18 23.71 -24.35
CA PRO A 394 -34.80 23.08 -23.09
C PRO A 394 -34.91 21.54 -23.12
N VAL A 395 -35.58 20.95 -24.11
CA VAL A 395 -35.78 19.48 -24.21
C VAL A 395 -34.44 18.74 -24.25
N GLY A 396 -34.35 17.64 -23.49
CA GLY A 396 -33.18 16.76 -23.44
C GLY A 396 -32.78 16.33 -22.03
N GLN A 397 -31.58 15.76 -21.93
CA GLN A 397 -31.02 15.31 -20.65
C GLN A 397 -30.30 16.46 -19.97
N TRP A 398 -30.59 16.65 -18.69
CA TRP A 398 -29.96 17.65 -17.86
C TRP A 398 -29.25 17.02 -16.68
N THR A 399 -28.13 17.62 -16.30
CA THR A 399 -27.42 17.29 -15.08
C THR A 399 -27.09 18.55 -14.30
N VAL A 400 -27.10 18.43 -12.98
CA VAL A 400 -26.51 19.43 -12.10
C VAL A 400 -25.38 18.73 -11.37
N ASP A 401 -24.17 19.11 -11.75
CA ASP A 401 -22.93 18.59 -11.19
C ASP A 401 -22.51 19.48 -10.02
N VAL A 402 -22.22 18.89 -8.88
CA VAL A 402 -21.58 19.57 -7.74
C VAL A 402 -20.08 19.38 -7.91
N GLU A 403 -19.37 20.46 -8.21
CA GLU A 403 -17.93 20.45 -8.43
C GLU A 403 -17.22 21.30 -7.37
N THR A 404 -16.01 20.90 -6.97
CA THR A 404 -15.10 21.79 -6.27
C THR A 404 -14.60 22.86 -7.22
N ASP A 405 -14.21 24.02 -6.70
CA ASP A 405 -13.63 25.11 -7.51
C ASP A 405 -12.39 24.65 -8.30
N ASP A 406 -11.65 23.67 -7.75
CA ASP A 406 -10.47 23.05 -8.34
C ASP A 406 -10.79 22.01 -9.45
N GLY A 407 -12.07 21.74 -9.71
CA GLY A 407 -12.53 20.88 -10.82
C GLY A 407 -12.71 19.40 -10.47
N GLN A 408 -12.91 19.07 -9.19
CA GLN A 408 -13.25 17.70 -8.78
C GLN A 408 -14.77 17.55 -8.67
N LEU A 409 -15.33 16.53 -9.33
CA LEU A 409 -16.75 16.21 -9.22
C LEU A 409 -17.04 15.52 -7.87
N VAL A 410 -17.95 16.11 -7.08
CA VAL A 410 -18.42 15.57 -5.80
C VAL A 410 -19.65 14.69 -5.97
N GLY A 411 -20.56 15.08 -6.87
CA GLY A 411 -21.80 14.36 -7.13
C GLY A 411 -22.59 14.96 -8.28
N ARG A 412 -23.60 14.24 -8.76
CA ARG A 412 -24.45 14.64 -9.89
C ARG A 412 -25.90 14.28 -9.60
N THR A 413 -26.80 15.21 -9.88
CA THR A 413 -28.24 14.91 -10.04
C THR A 413 -28.64 15.01 -11.50
N ARG A 414 -29.62 14.21 -11.92
CA ARG A 414 -30.07 14.12 -13.31
C ARG A 414 -31.57 14.35 -13.38
N PHE A 415 -32.00 15.04 -14.41
CA PHE A 415 -33.41 15.18 -14.76
C PHE A 415 -33.55 15.27 -16.28
N VAL A 416 -34.74 15.00 -16.79
CA VAL A 416 -35.05 15.08 -18.22
C VAL A 416 -36.10 16.16 -18.43
N VAL A 417 -35.93 16.95 -19.47
CA VAL A 417 -36.97 17.86 -19.94
C VAL A 417 -37.63 17.25 -21.15
N VAL A 418 -38.95 17.06 -21.08
CA VAL A 418 -39.81 16.51 -22.11
C VAL A 418 -40.75 17.61 -22.62
N ASP A 419 -41.21 17.45 -23.85
CA ASP A 419 -42.14 18.38 -24.53
C ASP A 419 -43.57 18.33 -23.96
#